data_AF-A0A0D6L4P0-F1
#
_entry.id   AF-A0A0D6L4P0-F1
#
_cell.length_a   1.000
_cell.length_b   1.000
_cell.length_c   1.000
_cell.angle_alpha   90.00
_cell.angle_beta   90.00
_cell.angle_gamma   90.00
#
_symmetry.space_group_name_H-M   'P 1'
#
loop_
_entity.id
_entity.type
_entity.pdbx_description
1 polymer ?
#
loop_
_entity_poly.entity_id
_entity_poly.type
_entity_poly.pdbx_seq_one_letter_code
_entity_poly.pdbx_strand_id
1 'polypeptide(L)'
;MSELAINATEWRSAEWAQKKGLYTDVFESAEEMDAEIEALALRLSKSNPEAMAMLKQIFWQGTENWDELLTERAGMSGHLVLSEFTVNAINQFKKK
;
A
#
# COMPACT_ATOMS: atom_id res chain seq x y z
N MET A 1 8.64 -5.49 5.38
CA MET A 1 7.47 -5.99 4.62
C MET A 1 7.91 -6.35 3.20
N SER A 2 8.76 -7.38 3.06
CA SER A 2 9.29 -7.85 1.76
C SER A 2 8.57 -9.09 1.22
N GLU A 3 7.70 -9.69 2.03
CA GLU A 3 7.08 -10.99 1.75
C GLU A 3 6.19 -10.98 0.49
N LEU A 4 5.47 -9.88 0.25
CA LEU A 4 4.68 -9.70 -0.99
C LEU A 4 5.55 -9.53 -2.23
N ALA A 5 6.76 -8.95 -2.09
CA ALA A 5 7.65 -8.73 -3.21
C ALA A 5 8.41 -10.00 -3.61
N ILE A 6 8.82 -10.80 -2.62
CA ILE A 6 9.60 -12.03 -2.84
C ILE A 6 8.71 -13.20 -3.21
N ASN A 7 7.56 -13.34 -2.56
CA ASN A 7 6.58 -14.39 -2.83
C ASN A 7 5.33 -13.82 -3.51
N ALA A 8 5.55 -13.12 -4.63
CA ALA A 8 4.52 -12.38 -5.35
C ALA A 8 3.48 -13.26 -6.06
N THR A 9 3.72 -14.57 -6.17
CA THR A 9 2.81 -15.53 -6.80
C THR A 9 1.71 -16.02 -5.88
N GLU A 10 1.86 -15.85 -4.56
CA GLU A 10 0.90 -16.32 -3.57
C GLU A 10 -0.16 -15.26 -3.26
N TRP A 11 -1.43 -15.66 -3.37
CA TRP A 11 -2.55 -14.83 -2.94
C TRP A 11 -2.64 -14.77 -1.42
N ARG A 12 -2.91 -13.57 -0.89
CA ARG A 12 -3.06 -13.32 0.55
C ARG A 12 -4.47 -12.87 0.86
N SER A 13 -5.01 -13.35 1.99
CA SER A 13 -6.33 -12.96 2.48
C SER A 13 -6.31 -11.60 3.17
N ALA A 14 -7.49 -11.03 3.42
CA ALA A 14 -7.63 -9.77 4.15
C ALA A 14 -7.12 -9.89 5.60
N GLU A 15 -7.39 -11.01 6.27
CA GLU A 15 -6.95 -11.27 7.65
C GLU A 15 -5.42 -11.40 7.72
N TRP A 16 -4.80 -12.01 6.70
CA TRP A 16 -3.34 -12.01 6.60
C TRP A 16 -2.80 -10.59 6.47
N ALA A 17 -3.40 -9.76 5.63
CA ALA A 17 -3.00 -8.37 5.45
C ALA A 17 -3.16 -7.58 6.75
N GLN A 18 -4.24 -7.78 7.50
CA GLN A 18 -4.43 -7.21 8.83
C GLN A 18 -3.32 -7.64 9.80
N LYS A 19 -3.04 -8.95 9.90
CA LYS A 19 -1.98 -9.49 10.77
C LYS A 19 -0.59 -8.94 10.42
N LYS A 20 -0.36 -8.56 9.15
CA LYS A 20 0.90 -7.97 8.67
C LYS A 20 0.93 -6.45 8.80
N GLY A 21 -0.14 -5.82 9.29
CA GLY A 21 -0.26 -4.37 9.45
C GLY A 21 -0.42 -3.62 8.13
N LEU A 22 -0.85 -4.31 7.06
CA LEU A 22 -1.21 -3.69 5.79
C LEU A 22 -2.60 -3.07 5.85
N TYR A 23 -3.54 -3.78 6.49
CA TYR A 23 -4.87 -3.28 6.83
C TYR A 23 -4.95 -3.06 8.33
N THR A 24 -5.64 -2.01 8.75
CA THR A 24 -5.90 -1.77 10.17
C THR A 24 -7.04 -2.68 10.65
N ASP A 25 -8.13 -2.71 9.90
CA ASP A 25 -9.34 -3.49 10.18
C ASP A 25 -9.83 -4.22 8.92
N VAL A 26 -10.60 -5.29 9.13
CA VAL A 26 -11.26 -6.08 8.07
C VAL A 26 -12.71 -6.36 8.48
N PHE A 27 -13.61 -6.43 7.51
CA PHE A 27 -15.05 -6.56 7.71
C PHE A 27 -15.63 -7.59 6.74
N GLU A 28 -16.74 -8.21 7.12
CA GLU A 28 -17.38 -9.28 6.35
C GLU A 28 -18.16 -8.74 5.14
N SER A 29 -18.56 -7.47 5.19
CA SER A 29 -19.33 -6.81 4.13
C SER A 29 -18.86 -5.37 3.88
N ALA A 30 -19.17 -4.86 2.69
CA ALA A 30 -18.89 -3.47 2.34
C ALA A 30 -19.74 -2.51 3.20
N GLU A 31 -20.97 -2.89 3.53
CA GLU A 31 -21.88 -2.11 4.37
C GLU A 31 -21.34 -1.92 5.79
N GLU A 32 -20.79 -2.97 6.40
CA GLU A 32 -20.13 -2.88 7.72
C GLU A 32 -18.86 -2.02 7.65
N MET A 33 -18.05 -2.18 6.60
CA MET A 33 -16.86 -1.38 6.36
C MET A 33 -17.20 0.11 6.22
N ASP A 34 -18.22 0.44 5.41
CA ASP A 34 -18.65 1.82 5.17
C ASP A 34 -19.15 2.49 6.46
N ALA A 35 -19.89 1.75 7.29
CA ALA A 35 -20.35 2.24 8.59
C ALA A 35 -19.19 2.59 9.54
N GLU A 36 -18.16 1.75 9.60
CA GLU A 36 -16.97 2.02 10.43
C GLU A 36 -16.09 3.13 9.87
N ILE A 37 -15.98 3.25 8.53
CA ILE A 37 -15.33 4.39 7.87
C ILE A 37 -16.04 5.69 8.24
N GLU A 38 -17.37 5.74 8.16
CA GLU A 38 -18.15 6.92 8.54
C GLU A 38 -17.97 7.26 10.02
N ALA A 39 -18.03 6.26 10.90
CA ALA A 39 -17.83 6.45 12.34
C ALA A 39 -16.42 6.99 12.66
N LEU A 40 -15.38 6.47 12.00
CA LEU A 40 -14.01 6.95 12.15
C LEU A 40 -13.86 8.38 11.61
N ALA A 41 -14.34 8.65 10.40
CA ALA A 41 -14.27 9.97 9.78
C ALA A 41 -14.97 11.04 10.65
N LEU A 42 -16.14 10.72 11.21
CA LEU A 42 -16.86 11.62 12.10
C LEU A 42 -16.09 11.90 13.40
N ARG A 43 -15.45 10.88 14.00
CA ARG A 43 -14.58 11.08 15.17
C ARG A 43 -13.38 11.97 14.85
N LEU A 44 -12.71 11.72 13.72
CA LEU A 44 -11.56 12.51 13.28
C LEU A 44 -11.94 13.96 12.96
N SER A 45 -13.11 14.19 12.34
CA SER A 45 -13.61 15.54 12.03
C SER A 45 -13.86 16.40 13.29
N LYS A 46 -14.10 15.76 14.43
CA LYS A 46 -14.32 16.40 15.73
C LYS A 46 -13.03 16.53 16.56
N SER A 47 -11.91 15.99 16.07
CA SER A 47 -10.63 16.06 16.76
C SER A 47 -9.97 17.43 16.57
N ASN A 48 -9.06 17.81 17.48
CA ASN A 48 -8.34 19.08 17.37
C ASN A 48 -7.48 19.08 16.08
N PRO A 49 -7.73 20.00 15.12
CA PRO A 49 -7.01 20.02 13.84
C PRO A 49 -5.51 20.26 13.98
N GLU A 50 -5.08 21.09 14.93
CA GLU A 50 -3.68 21.41 15.19
C GLU A 50 -2.94 20.19 15.75
N ALA A 51 -3.54 19.49 16.71
CA ALA A 51 -2.98 18.25 17.25
C ALA A 51 -2.83 17.18 16.16
N MET A 52 -3.84 17.03 15.30
CA MET A 52 -3.79 16.08 14.18
C MET A 52 -2.72 16.45 13.15
N ALA A 53 -2.53 17.75 12.86
CA ALA A 53 -1.47 18.22 11.96
C ALA A 53 -0.08 17.91 12.51
N MET A 54 0.17 18.18 13.80
CA MET A 54 1.44 17.88 14.46
C MET A 54 1.72 16.37 14.49
N LEU A 55 0.71 15.55 14.81
CA LEU A 55 0.84 14.08 14.77
C LEU A 55 1.20 13.59 13.38
N LYS A 56 0.51 14.09 12.35
CA LYS A 56 0.82 13.73 10.96
C LYS A 56 2.25 14.13 10.59
N GLN A 57 2.70 15.33 10.97
CA GLN A 57 4.09 15.75 10.71
C GLN A 57 5.10 14.77 11.30
N ILE A 58 4.89 14.31 12.54
CA ILE A 58 5.77 13.31 13.18
C ILE A 58 5.72 11.97 12.44
N PHE A 59 4.53 11.49 12.02
CA PHE A 59 4.40 10.23 11.30
C PHE A 59 5.09 10.21 9.93
N TRP A 60 5.24 11.39 9.30
CA TRP A 60 5.93 11.53 8.01
C TRP A 60 7.43 11.78 8.13
N GLN A 61 7.99 11.90 9.35
CA GLN A 61 9.43 12.03 9.52
C GLN A 61 10.17 10.81 8.94
N GLY A 62 11.28 11.04 8.24
CA GLY A 62 12.03 10.01 7.54
C GLY A 62 11.55 9.73 6.10
N THR A 63 10.62 10.54 5.60
CA THR A 63 10.12 10.47 4.20
C THR A 63 10.53 11.68 3.35
N GLU A 64 11.38 12.55 3.87
CA GLU A 64 11.76 13.83 3.25
C GLU A 64 12.45 13.65 1.89
N ASN A 65 13.11 12.50 1.67
CA ASN A 65 13.80 12.17 0.43
C ASN A 65 12.94 11.34 -0.55
N TRP A 66 11.63 11.19 -0.31
CA TRP A 66 10.80 10.31 -1.13
C TRP A 66 10.69 10.75 -2.59
N ASP A 67 10.72 12.05 -2.90
CA ASP A 67 10.64 12.53 -4.28
C ASP A 67 11.77 11.95 -5.15
N GLU A 68 13.00 11.91 -4.62
CA GLU A 68 14.16 11.32 -5.28
C GLU A 68 14.12 9.79 -5.19
N LEU A 69 13.91 9.24 -3.98
CA LEU A 69 13.95 7.80 -3.71
C LEU A 69 12.93 7.01 -4.53
N LEU A 70 11.70 7.53 -4.65
CA LEU A 70 10.65 6.87 -5.41
C LEU A 70 10.94 6.91 -6.91
N THR A 71 11.49 8.02 -7.42
CA THR A 71 11.91 8.15 -8.81
C THR A 71 13.04 7.18 -9.15
N GLU A 72 14.06 7.09 -8.30
CA GLU A 72 15.18 6.15 -8.46
C GLU A 72 14.67 4.71 -8.53
N ARG A 73 13.84 4.30 -7.57
CA ARG A 73 13.24 2.95 -7.52
C ARG A 73 12.38 2.64 -8.74
N ALA A 74 11.61 3.61 -9.22
CA ALA A 74 10.82 3.48 -10.44
C ALA A 74 11.72 3.32 -11.68
N GLY A 75 12.86 4.03 -11.73
CA GLY A 75 13.87 3.86 -12.78
C GLY A 75 14.45 2.45 -12.82
N MET A 76 14.77 1.88 -11.65
CA MET A 76 15.27 0.51 -11.54
C MET A 76 14.26 -0.51 -12.08
N SER A 77 13.00 -0.44 -11.63
CA SER A 77 11.96 -1.37 -12.09
C SER A 77 11.59 -1.15 -13.56
N GLY A 78 11.56 0.10 -14.02
CA GLY A 78 11.33 0.48 -15.42
C GLY A 78 12.41 -0.02 -16.37
N HIS A 79 13.66 -0.06 -15.95
CA HIS A 79 14.71 -0.71 -16.74
C HIS A 79 14.49 -2.23 -16.85
N LEU A 80 14.16 -2.89 -15.74
CA LEU A 80 14.00 -4.34 -15.68
C LEU A 80 12.77 -4.86 -16.44
N VAL A 81 11.69 -4.08 -16.54
CA VAL A 81 10.51 -4.47 -17.32
C VAL A 81 10.80 -4.52 -18.83
N LEU A 82 11.80 -3.76 -19.30
CA LEU A 82 12.24 -3.76 -20.70
C LEU A 82 13.25 -4.87 -21.02
N SER A 83 13.71 -5.62 -20.02
CA SER A 83 14.63 -6.74 -20.24
C SER A 83 14.01 -7.85 -21.10
N GLU A 84 14.84 -8.58 -21.85
CA GLU A 84 14.38 -9.73 -22.63
C GLU A 84 13.65 -10.75 -21.77
N PHE A 85 14.12 -10.97 -20.53
CA PHE A 85 13.49 -11.87 -19.58
C PHE A 85 12.03 -11.49 -19.32
N THR A 86 11.78 -10.23 -18.93
CA THR A 86 10.42 -9.76 -18.61
C THR A 86 9.54 -9.69 -19.86
N VAL A 87 10.06 -9.21 -20.99
CA VAL A 87 9.34 -9.16 -22.27
C VAL A 87 8.88 -10.55 -22.71
N ASN A 88 9.76 -11.55 -22.62
CA ASN A 88 9.44 -12.93 -22.95
C ASN A 88 8.40 -13.53 -22.00
N ALA A 89 8.52 -13.28 -20.69
CA ALA A 89 7.54 -13.73 -19.70
C ALA A 89 6.13 -13.15 -19.97
N ILE A 90 6.04 -11.85 -20.26
CA ILE A 90 4.77 -11.18 -20.61
C ILE A 90 4.18 -11.76 -21.90
N ASN A 91 5.00 -11.99 -22.93
CA ASN A 91 4.54 -12.57 -24.19
C ASN A 91 3.99 -13.99 -24.04
N GLN A 92 4.53 -14.79 -23.10
CA GLN A 92 3.97 -16.10 -22.78
C GLN A 92 2.64 -15.99 -22.05
N PHE A 93 2.54 -15.06 -21.09
CA PHE A 93 1.31 -14.79 -20.36
C PHE A 93 0.16 -14.39 -21.29
N LYS A 94 0.41 -13.50 -22.26
CA LYS A 94 -0.60 -13.01 -23.23
C LYS A 94 -1.14 -14.06 -24.21
N LYS A 95 -0.51 -15.23 -24.32
CA LYS A 95 -0.95 -16.32 -25.21
C LYS A 95 -2.00 -17.23 -24.57
N LYS A 96 -2.30 -17.03 -23.29
CA LYS A 96 -3.42 -17.65 -22.58
C LYS A 96 -4.67 -16.79 -22.71
#